data_AF-A0A928Z8C7-F1
#
_entry.id   AF-A0A928Z8C7-F1
#
_cell.length_a   1.000
_cell.length_b   1.000
_cell.length_c   1.000
_cell.angle_alpha   90.00
_cell.angle_beta   90.00
_cell.angle_gamma   90.00
#
_symmetry.space_group_name_H-M   'P 1'
#
loop_
_entity.id
_entity.type
_entity.pdbx_description
1 polymer ?
#
loop_
_entity_poly.entity_id
_entity_poly.type
_entity_poly.pdbx_seq_one_letter_code
_entity_poly.pdbx_strand_id
1 'polypeptide(L)' 'MRINFIQVNFDRANLKRANLTDANLVEISVKDADFNLAIMSDGKRYKAKTAA' A
#
# COMPACT_ATOMS: atom_id res chain seq x y z
N MET A 1 0.04 -14.00 -6.35
CA MET A 1 -0.10 -14.59 -5.01
C MET A 1 -1.00 -13.67 -4.22
N ARG A 2 -2.13 -14.16 -3.70
CA ARG A 2 -3.04 -13.34 -2.90
C ARG A 2 -2.47 -13.21 -1.49
N ILE A 3 -2.25 -11.98 -1.02
CA ILE A 3 -1.78 -11.72 0.34
C ILE A 3 -2.95 -11.15 1.15
N ASN A 4 -3.19 -11.69 2.33
CA ASN A 4 -4.25 -11.22 3.21
C ASN A 4 -3.66 -10.45 4.39
N PHE A 5 -3.91 -9.15 4.42
CA PHE A 5 -3.61 -8.27 5.55
C PHE A 5 -4.94 -7.85 6.19
N ILE A 6 -5.25 -8.46 7.33
CA ILE A 6 -6.47 -8.21 8.10
C ILE A 6 -6.02 -7.67 9.45
N GLN A 7 -6.46 -6.46 9.81
CA GLN A 7 -6.14 -5.82 11.10
C GLN A 7 -4.63 -5.63 11.34
N VAL A 8 -3.87 -5.31 10.29
CA VAL A 8 -2.42 -5.12 10.34
C VAL A 8 -2.07 -3.64 10.48
N ASN A 9 -1.11 -3.33 11.34
CA ASN A 9 -0.54 -1.99 11.46
C ASN A 9 0.71 -1.84 10.56
N PHE A 10 0.62 -0.99 9.54
CA PHE A 10 1.69 -0.56 8.65
C PHE A 10 2.11 0.90 8.88
N ASP A 11 1.81 1.48 10.04
CA ASP A 11 2.19 2.85 10.35
C ASP A 11 3.70 3.04 10.17
N ARG A 12 4.09 4.07 9.42
CA ARG A 12 5.47 4.42 9.03
C ARG A 12 6.21 3.33 8.25
N ALA A 13 5.51 2.34 7.70
CA ALA A 13 6.13 1.31 6.88
C ALA A 13 6.67 1.90 5.57
N ASN A 14 7.82 1.38 5.13
CA ASN A 14 8.34 1.66 3.81
C ASN A 14 7.79 0.62 2.82
N LEU A 15 6.78 1.01 2.06
CA LEU A 15 6.13 0.19 1.02
C LEU A 15 6.46 0.72 -0.38
N LYS A 16 7.59 1.44 -0.53
CA LYS A 16 8.05 1.93 -1.83
C LYS A 16 8.18 0.80 -2.81
N ARG A 17 7.60 0.97 -4.00
CA ARG A 17 7.61 -0.02 -5.09
C ARG A 17 7.02 -1.38 -4.71
N ALA A 18 6.29 -1.50 -3.60
CA ALA A 18 5.63 -2.75 -3.24
C ALA A 18 4.61 -3.15 -4.32
N ASN A 19 4.49 -4.45 -4.59
CA ASN A 19 3.41 -4.97 -5.43
C ASN A 19 2.33 -5.58 -4.53
N LEU A 20 1.22 -4.85 -4.37
CA LEU A 20 0.06 -5.23 -3.59
C LEU A 20 -1.11 -5.68 -4.46
N THR A 21 -0.85 -6.05 -5.73
CA THR A 21 -1.90 -6.58 -6.63
C THR A 21 -2.61 -7.77 -5.97
N ASP A 22 -3.94 -7.78 -6.01
CA ASP A 22 -4.79 -8.77 -5.36
C ASP A 22 -4.66 -8.87 -3.82
N ALA A 23 -3.96 -7.94 -3.15
CA ALA A 23 -3.88 -7.94 -1.70
C ALA A 23 -5.23 -7.58 -1.07
N ASN A 24 -5.63 -8.33 -0.04
CA ASN A 24 -6.75 -7.97 0.82
C ASN A 24 -6.23 -7.03 1.92
N LEU A 25 -6.67 -5.77 1.92
CA LEU A 25 -6.21 -4.69 2.81
C LEU A 25 -7.37 -4.23 3.70
N VAL A 26 -7.90 -5.13 4.52
CA VAL A 26 -9.07 -4.86 5.39
C VAL A 26 -8.61 -4.43 6.77
N GLU A 27 -9.17 -3.31 7.25
CA GLU A 27 -8.90 -2.76 8.59
C GLU A 27 -7.41 -2.54 8.88
N ILE A 28 -6.62 -2.17 7.87
CA ILE A 28 -5.21 -1.86 8.07
C ILE A 28 -5.00 -0.40 8.52
N SER A 29 -3.97 -0.16 9.32
CA SER A 29 -3.47 1.19 9.59
C SER A 29 -2.27 1.46 8.71
N VAL A 30 -2.20 2.64 8.08
CA VAL A 30 -1.14 3.02 7.13
C VAL A 30 -0.69 4.47 7.36
N LYS A 31 -0.77 4.95 8.60
CA LYS A 31 -0.42 6.34 8.93
C LYS A 31 1.07 6.57 8.64
N ASP A 32 1.38 7.62 7.89
CA ASP A 32 2.75 7.97 7.48
C ASP A 32 3.50 6.87 6.71
N ALA A 33 2.78 5.86 6.16
CA ALA A 33 3.41 4.83 5.34
C ALA A 33 3.77 5.39 3.95
N ASP A 34 4.92 4.96 3.42
CA ASP A 34 5.41 5.41 2.12
C ASP A 34 5.01 4.41 1.03
N PHE A 35 4.04 4.80 0.20
CA PHE A 35 3.58 4.02 -0.96
C PHE A 35 4.15 4.51 -2.29
N ASN A 36 5.21 5.34 -2.30
CA ASN A 36 5.73 5.88 -3.56
C ASN A 36 6.07 4.75 -4.54
N LEU A 37 5.50 4.85 -5.75
CA LEU A 37 5.65 3.87 -6.84
C LEU A 37 5.10 2.47 -6.56
N ALA A 38 4.35 2.25 -5.47
CA ALA A 38 3.69 0.97 -5.21
C ALA A 38 2.62 0.65 -6.27
N ILE A 39 2.33 -0.62 -6.50
CA ILE A 39 1.16 -1.10 -7.25
C ILE A 39 0.12 -1.50 -6.22
N MET A 40 -1.05 -0.87 -6.26
CA MET A 40 -2.13 -1.08 -5.29
C MET A 40 -2.97 -2.31 -5.64
N SER A 41 -3.91 -2.68 -4.76
CA SER A 41 -4.76 -3.85 -4.92
C SER A 41 -5.63 -3.84 -6.18
N ASP A 42 -5.90 -2.66 -6.75
CA ASP A 42 -6.60 -2.50 -8.03
C ASP A 42 -5.66 -2.58 -9.26
N GLY A 43 -4.40 -2.91 -9.05
CA GLY A 43 -3.37 -3.00 -10.09
C GLY A 43 -2.85 -1.63 -10.56
N LYS A 44 -3.32 -0.51 -10.00
CA LYS A 44 -2.84 0.82 -10.39
C LYS A 44 -1.64 1.23 -9.54
N ARG A 45 -0.72 1.96 -10.17
CA ARG A 45 0.37 2.60 -9.42
C ARG A 45 -0.19 3.66 -8.48
N TYR A 46 0.26 3.63 -7.23
CA TYR A 46 0.02 4.69 -6.27
C TYR A 46 0.59 5.99 -6.84
N LYS A 47 -0.31 6.92 -7.12
CA LYS A 47 0.04 8.28 -7.50
C LYS A 47 0.17 9.06 -6.20
N ALA A 48 1.39 9.18 -5.70
CA ALA A 48 1.67 10.24 -4.77
C ALA A 48 1.32 11.54 -5.48
N LYS A 49 0.50 12.38 -4.84
CA LYS A 49 0.20 13.72 -5.32
C LYS A 49 1.57 14.38 -5.48
N THR A 50 2.04 14.54 -6.71
CA THR A 50 3.26 15.29 -7.00
C THR A 50 3.01 16.66 -6.39
N ALA A 51 3.72 16.97 -5.30
CA ALA A 51 3.88 18.35 -4.89
C ALA A 51 4.49 19.06 -6.10
N ALA A 52 3.75 20.00 -6.66
CA ALA A 52 4.27 20.94 -7.64
C ALA A 52 5.40 21.76 -7.00
#